data_AF-A0A450T2C1-F1
#
_entry.id   AF-A0A450T2C1-F1
#
_cell.length_a   1.000
_cell.length_b   1.000
_cell.length_c   1.000
_cell.angle_alpha   90.00
_cell.angle_beta   90.00
_cell.angle_gamma   90.00
#
_symmetry.space_group_name_H-M   'P 1'
#
loop_
_entity.id
_entity.type
_entity.pdbx_description
1 polymer ?
#
loop_
_entity_poly.entity_id
_entity_poly.type
_entity_poly.pdbx_seq_one_letter_code
_entity_poly.pdbx_strand_id
1 'polypeptide(L)'
;MAGIYSNNGEVIIDANIDKLSFNSHFSGYWDIKMTLSSNMYNKEYQVHSHYKFPTSYIAEYACRNVANAFNPAVQDLLNKVVTHPQFSALIGHRSD
;
A
#
# COMPACT_ATOMS: atom_id res chain seq x y z
N MET A 1 4.22 -14.22 10.37
CA MET A 1 3.69 -14.56 9.02
C MET A 1 4.81 -15.03 8.11
N ALA A 2 5.56 -16.07 8.50
CA ALA A 2 6.52 -16.74 7.61
C ALA A 2 5.86 -18.06 7.18
N GLY A 3 5.74 -18.30 5.87
CA GLY A 3 5.17 -19.55 5.31
C GLY A 3 3.80 -19.47 4.63
N ILE A 4 3.16 -18.29 4.55
CA ILE A 4 1.86 -18.12 3.86
C ILE A 4 2.06 -17.81 2.36
N TYR A 5 3.24 -17.33 1.97
CA TYR A 5 3.54 -16.91 0.60
C TYR A 5 4.33 -18.00 -0.12
N SER A 6 3.92 -18.36 -1.34
CA SER A 6 4.69 -19.22 -2.24
C SER A 6 4.66 -18.68 -3.66
N ASN A 7 5.76 -18.84 -4.40
CA ASN A 7 5.85 -18.40 -5.81
C ASN A 7 4.89 -19.16 -6.74
N ASN A 8 4.41 -20.33 -6.31
CA ASN A 8 3.47 -21.19 -7.05
C ASN A 8 2.17 -21.40 -6.23
N GLY A 9 1.74 -20.37 -5.52
CA GLY A 9 0.50 -20.42 -4.74
C GLY A 9 -0.72 -20.51 -5.65
N GLU A 10 -1.68 -21.35 -5.27
CA GLU A 10 -2.95 -21.47 -5.97
C GLU A 10 -3.83 -20.20 -5.77
N VAL A 11 -3.69 -19.57 -4.60
CA VAL A 11 -4.32 -18.27 -4.30
C VAL A 11 -3.42 -17.12 -4.79
N ILE A 12 -3.92 -16.35 -5.75
CA ILE A 12 -3.31 -15.13 -6.27
C ILE A 12 -4.06 -13.94 -5.67
N ILE A 13 -3.31 -12.99 -5.13
CA ILE A 13 -3.83 -11.69 -4.70
C ILE A 13 -3.49 -10.69 -5.79
N ASP A 14 -4.52 -10.12 -6.40
CA ASP A 14 -4.38 -9.04 -7.37
C ASP A 14 -4.47 -7.70 -6.65
N ALA A 15 -3.60 -6.76 -7.04
CA ALA A 15 -3.55 -5.42 -6.47
C ALA A 15 -3.57 -4.37 -7.59
N ASN A 16 -4.58 -3.50 -7.58
CA ASN A 16 -4.70 -2.37 -8.49
C ASN A 16 -4.40 -1.06 -7.75
N ILE A 17 -3.52 -0.22 -8.29
CA ILE A 17 -3.28 1.12 -7.77
C ILE A 17 -4.33 2.07 -8.34
N ASP A 18 -5.29 2.47 -7.52
CA ASP A 18 -6.38 3.38 -7.91
C ASP A 18 -5.97 4.84 -7.89
N LYS A 19 -5.02 5.19 -7.01
CA LYS A 19 -4.49 6.55 -6.86
C LYS A 19 -3.03 6.49 -6.47
N LEU A 20 -2.22 7.31 -7.14
CA LEU A 20 -0.84 7.59 -6.77
C LEU A 20 -0.56 9.06 -7.02
N SER A 21 -0.52 9.86 -5.96
CA SER A 21 -0.31 11.30 -6.06
C SER A 21 0.46 11.83 -4.86
N PHE A 22 1.11 12.98 -5.02
CA PHE A 22 1.82 13.64 -3.92
C PHE A 22 1.53 15.14 -3.88
N ASN A 23 1.86 15.75 -2.75
CA ASN A 23 1.99 17.19 -2.58
C ASN A 23 3.40 17.49 -2.05
N SER A 24 4.05 18.50 -2.63
CA SER A 24 5.37 19.00 -2.23
C SER A 24 5.32 20.43 -1.69
N HIS A 25 4.17 21.08 -1.74
CA HIS A 25 3.96 22.49 -1.41
C HIS A 25 3.33 22.66 -0.04
N PHE A 26 3.98 23.43 0.84
CA PHE A 26 3.64 23.67 2.25
C PHE A 26 3.59 22.42 3.15
N SER A 27 2.77 21.42 2.82
CA SER A 27 2.66 20.14 3.52
C SER A 27 2.97 18.99 2.56
N GLY A 28 4.06 18.28 2.85
CA GLY A 28 4.47 17.12 2.07
C GLY A 28 3.58 15.91 2.37
N TYR A 29 2.99 15.30 1.36
CA TYR A 29 2.33 14.00 1.53
C TYR A 29 2.33 13.14 0.27
N TRP A 30 2.22 11.83 0.47
CA TRP A 30 1.85 10.84 -0.54
C TRP A 30 0.44 10.32 -0.24
N ASP A 31 -0.42 10.32 -1.26
CA ASP A 31 -1.72 9.68 -1.27
C ASP A 31 -1.65 8.46 -2.19
N ILE A 32 -1.79 7.27 -1.61
CA ILE A 32 -1.78 6.01 -2.34
C ILE A 32 -3.03 5.22 -2.00
N LYS A 33 -3.84 4.90 -3.03
CA LYS A 33 -5.04 4.07 -2.88
C LYS A 33 -4.85 2.79 -3.70
N MET A 34 -5.16 1.66 -3.09
CA MET A 34 -5.03 0.34 -3.70
C MET A 34 -6.30 -0.47 -3.45
N THR A 35 -6.77 -1.13 -4.50
CA THR A 35 -7.81 -2.16 -4.43
C THR A 35 -7.15 -3.52 -4.49
N LEU A 36 -7.51 -4.41 -3.57
CA LEU A 36 -7.02 -5.79 -3.54
C LEU A 36 -8.17 -6.76 -3.75
N SER A 37 -7.93 -7.80 -4.54
CA SER A 37 -8.87 -8.89 -4.79
C SER A 37 -8.16 -10.25 -4.81
N SER A 38 -8.94 -11.33 -4.83
CA SER A 38 -8.42 -12.69 -4.97
C SER A 38 -9.02 -13.37 -6.20
N ASN A 39 -8.21 -14.17 -6.91
CA ASN A 39 -8.68 -14.99 -8.02
C ASN A 39 -9.61 -16.14 -7.56
N MET A 40 -9.51 -16.55 -6.30
CA MET A 40 -10.24 -17.71 -5.76
C MET A 40 -11.39 -17.32 -4.84
N TYR A 41 -11.21 -16.24 -4.08
CA TYR A 41 -12.21 -15.75 -3.14
C TYR A 41 -12.86 -14.50 -3.74
N ASN A 42 -14.18 -14.51 -3.88
CA ASN A 42 -14.96 -13.34 -4.34
C ASN A 42 -15.02 -12.25 -3.25
N LYS A 43 -13.85 -11.74 -2.88
CA LYS A 43 -13.60 -10.77 -1.83
C LYS A 43 -12.65 -9.72 -2.40
N GLU A 44 -12.97 -8.47 -2.08
CA GLU A 44 -12.22 -7.30 -2.49
C GLU A 44 -12.27 -6.29 -1.34
N TYR A 45 -11.21 -5.51 -1.17
CA TYR A 45 -11.25 -4.33 -0.31
C TYR A 45 -10.25 -3.27 -0.77
N GLN A 46 -10.47 -2.05 -0.29
CA GLN A 46 -9.63 -0.89 -0.59
C GLN A 46 -8.80 -0.48 0.61
N VAL A 47 -7.56 -0.08 0.35
CA VAL A 47 -6.65 0.50 1.34
C VAL A 47 -6.24 1.88 0.86
N HIS A 48 -6.20 2.84 1.78
CA HIS A 48 -5.70 4.18 1.53
C HIS A 48 -4.59 4.53 2.52
N SER A 49 -3.44 4.92 2.00
CA SER A 49 -2.36 5.55 2.76
C SER A 49 -2.30 7.04 2.44
N HIS A 50 -2.33 7.86 3.49
CA HIS A 50 -2.00 9.27 3.46
C HIS A 50 -0.75 9.49 4.33
N TYR A 51 0.43 9.42 3.70
CA TYR A 51 1.72 9.48 4.38
C TYR A 51 2.30 10.88 4.33
N LYS A 52 2.49 11.51 5.50
CA LYS A 52 3.02 12.88 5.61
C LYS A 52 4.54 12.88 5.77
N PHE A 53 5.19 13.87 5.18
CA PHE A 53 6.63 14.09 5.29
C PHE A 53 6.97 15.58 5.32
N PRO A 54 8.12 15.97 5.91
CA PRO A 54 8.55 17.37 5.92
C PRO A 54 8.92 17.85 4.51
N THR A 55 8.47 19.05 4.13
CA THR A 55 8.85 19.69 2.87
C THR A 55 9.80 20.87 3.10
N SER A 56 10.16 21.59 2.03
CA SER A 56 11.06 22.74 2.02
C SER A 56 10.53 23.83 1.08
N TYR A 57 10.84 25.10 1.39
CA TYR A 57 10.58 26.24 0.50
C TYR A 57 11.56 26.31 -0.68
N ILE A 58 12.72 25.65 -0.56
CA ILE A 58 13.69 25.49 -1.64
C ILE A 58 13.21 24.34 -2.54
N ALA A 59 12.94 24.65 -3.81
CA ALA A 59 12.35 23.72 -4.77
C ALA A 59 13.12 22.40 -4.90
N GLU A 60 14.45 22.44 -4.98
CA GLU A 60 15.29 21.24 -5.07
C GLU A 60 15.09 20.31 -3.86
N TYR A 61 15.05 20.89 -2.65
CA TYR A 61 14.86 20.14 -1.42
C TYR A 61 13.44 19.58 -1.30
N ALA A 62 12.43 20.31 -1.78
CA ALA A 62 11.05 19.81 -1.85
C ALA A 62 10.96 18.57 -2.75
N CYS A 63 11.55 18.63 -3.96
CA CYS A 63 11.61 17.51 -4.88
C CYS A 63 12.35 16.29 -4.27
N ARG A 64 13.50 16.53 -3.64
CA ARG A 64 14.27 15.45 -2.97
C ARG A 64 13.47 14.80 -1.85
N ASN A 65 12.74 15.59 -1.05
CA ASN A 65 11.95 15.07 0.06
C ASN A 65 10.79 14.19 -0.43
N VAL A 66 10.11 14.57 -1.52
CA VAL A 66 9.08 13.73 -2.17
C VAL A 66 9.65 12.37 -2.54
N ALA A 67 10.80 12.34 -3.21
CA ALA A 67 11.44 11.10 -3.65
C ALA A 67 11.85 10.23 -2.45
N ASN A 68 12.49 10.82 -1.44
CA ASN A 68 12.90 10.11 -0.23
C ASN A 68 11.72 9.54 0.56
N ALA A 69 10.56 10.21 0.53
CA ALA A 69 9.36 9.79 1.26
C ALA A 69 8.57 8.67 0.56
N PHE A 70 8.85 8.36 -0.71
CA PHE A 70 8.07 7.38 -1.47
C PHE A 70 8.20 5.97 -0.89
N ASN A 71 9.42 5.49 -0.62
CA ASN A 71 9.64 4.16 -0.04
C ASN A 71 8.94 3.99 1.32
N PRO A 72 9.08 4.93 2.29
CA PRO A 72 8.29 4.89 3.53
C PRO A 72 6.77 4.90 3.31
N ALA A 73 6.25 5.67 2.35
CA ALA A 73 4.82 5.69 2.05
C ALA A 73 4.32 4.34 1.50
N VAL A 74 5.10 3.68 0.64
CA VAL A 74 4.81 2.32 0.16
C VAL A 74 4.83 1.32 1.31
N GLN A 75 5.79 1.42 2.24
CA GLN A 75 5.84 0.55 3.42
C GLN A 75 4.63 0.76 4.33
N ASP A 76 4.19 2.01 4.56
CA ASP A 76 2.95 2.29 5.30
C ASP A 76 1.72 1.68 4.61
N LEU A 77 1.62 1.80 3.28
CA LEU A 77 0.54 1.18 2.51
C LEU A 77 0.56 -0.35 2.66
N LEU A 78 1.70 -1.00 2.45
CA LEU A 78 1.81 -2.46 2.55
C LEU A 78 1.53 -2.95 3.96
N ASN A 79 1.97 -2.22 4.98
CA ASN A 79 1.63 -2.53 6.37
C ASN A 79 0.11 -2.46 6.59
N LYS A 80 -0.57 -1.43 6.07
CA LYS A 80 -2.04 -1.32 6.13
C LYS A 80 -2.73 -2.43 5.33
N VAL A 81 -2.16 -2.87 4.21
CA VAL A 81 -2.67 -4.00 3.43
C VAL A 81 -2.68 -5.27 4.28
N VAL A 82 -1.54 -5.69 4.82
CA VAL A 82 -1.41 -7.00 5.48
C VAL A 82 -2.02 -7.03 6.89
N THR A 83 -2.17 -5.87 7.53
CA THR A 83 -2.83 -5.76 8.85
C THR A 83 -4.33 -5.47 8.75
N HIS A 84 -4.88 -5.31 7.53
CA HIS A 84 -6.30 -5.08 7.34
C HIS A 84 -7.12 -6.31 7.79
N PRO A 85 -8.24 -6.15 8.53
CA PRO A 85 -9.04 -7.29 8.99
C PRO A 85 -9.53 -8.19 7.85
N GLN A 86 -9.76 -7.62 6.67
CA GLN A 86 -10.22 -8.36 5.48
C GLN A 86 -9.09 -9.05 4.70
N PHE A 87 -7.80 -8.86 5.06
CA PHE A 87 -6.69 -9.50 4.36
C PHE A 87 -6.78 -11.03 4.44
N SER A 88 -7.16 -11.57 5.61
CA SER A 88 -7.39 -13.01 5.82
C SER A 88 -8.44 -13.60 4.86
N ALA A 89 -9.41 -12.79 4.45
CA ALA A 89 -10.46 -13.21 3.52
C ALA A 89 -9.98 -13.28 2.05
N LEU A 90 -8.85 -12.64 1.71
CA LEU A 90 -8.22 -12.75 0.39
C LEU A 90 -7.31 -13.97 0.26
N ILE A 91 -6.70 -14.41 1.37
CA ILE A 91 -5.75 -15.52 1.36
C ILE A 91 -6.39 -16.87 1.64
N GLY A 92 -7.65 -16.90 2.09
CA GLY A 92 -8.34 -18.10 2.51
C GLY A 92 -7.70 -18.67 3.77
N HIS A 93 -8.25 -18.37 4.93
CA HIS A 93 -7.82 -19.06 6.14
C HIS A 93 -8.24 -20.54 6.02
N ARG A 94 -7.29 -21.44 5.77
CA ARG A 94 -7.50 -22.87 6.01
C ARG A 94 -7.66 -23.00 7.53
N SER A 95 -8.83 -23.46 7.96
CA SER A 95 -9.04 -23.95 9.32
C SER A 95 -8.57 -25.40 9.34
N ASP A 96 -7.31 -25.60 9.69
CA ASP A 96 -6.83 -26.88 10.24
C ASP A 96 -7.55 -27.23 11.54
#